data_AF-A0A4R3ZU79-F1
#
_entry.id   AF-A0A4R3ZU79-F1
#
_cell.length_a   1.000
_cell.length_b   1.000
_cell.length_c   1.000
_cell.angle_alpha   90.00
_cell.angle_beta   90.00
_cell.angle_gamma   90.00
#
_symmetry.space_group_name_H-M   'P 1'
#
loop_
_entity.id
_entity.type
_entity.pdbx_description
1 polymer ?
#
loop_
_entity_poly.entity_id
_entity_poly.type
_entity_poly.pdbx_seq_one_letter_code
_entity_poly.pdbx_strand_id
1 'polypeptide(L)'
;MASAIVAQSWERSRRRGIDPDRADPPVDLQGPALSEHLAAHRMAAVLPMVEKVLVSGVVTSGHLVAVADADGRLLWLYGDRGVRSRAERMAFVPGALWSDDAVGANAPGLALRHDVPVRVRGAEHFLAPAHSWSCSAAPVHDPVTGRVVGGIDVTGHDSAASDEMLALVRATALLAEAELRSTPAGVLVPGTAGAAEATATGPRLLEVLGTARPGLSGHGPLTGRHAEILVLLAAHPGGLSGGALAELLAEGRLGDVSVRAEMSRLRRVLGPEVIGSRPYRLAPGAVETDADRVVALLDTDVDAAVAAYPGPLLPTSDAPGVADLREELHARVRAAALGAGSVRALRAWTAGPGREDPDAWRALGSLPDLSPAARSSARSVHRVLDDRLGA
;
A
#
# COMPACT_ATOMS: atom_id res chain seq x y z
N MET A 1 35.83 -0.84 1.21
CA MET A 1 35.04 0.39 1.50
C MET A 1 34.52 0.42 2.93
N ALA A 2 33.83 -0.62 3.42
CA ALA A 2 33.26 -0.64 4.79
C ALA A 2 34.26 -0.27 5.91
N SER A 3 35.47 -0.84 5.90
CA SER A 3 36.50 -0.55 6.92
C SER A 3 36.93 0.93 6.99
N ALA A 4 36.95 1.65 5.87
CA ALA A 4 37.29 3.08 5.87
C ALA A 4 36.14 3.96 6.39
N ILE A 5 34.89 3.61 6.05
CA ILE A 5 33.68 4.29 6.54
C ILE A 5 33.58 4.16 8.07
N VAL A 6 33.81 2.95 8.60
CA VAL A 6 33.81 2.68 10.04
C VAL A 6 34.90 3.48 10.75
N ALA A 7 36.13 3.46 10.23
CA ALA A 7 37.23 4.22 10.84
C ALA A 7 36.96 5.73 10.91
N GLN A 8 36.41 6.32 9.84
CA GLN A 8 36.04 7.74 9.82
C GLN A 8 34.91 8.06 10.81
N SER A 9 33.92 7.17 10.92
CA SER A 9 32.84 7.29 11.90
C SER A 9 33.37 7.24 13.34
N TRP A 10 34.30 6.33 13.63
CA TRP A 10 34.92 6.22 14.95
C TRP A 10 35.69 7.48 15.32
N GLU A 11 36.42 8.07 14.38
CA GLU A 11 37.09 9.35 14.61
C GLU A 11 36.09 10.47 14.92
N ARG A 12 34.99 10.57 14.14
CA ARG A 12 33.92 11.55 14.40
C ARG A 12 33.27 11.34 15.77
N SER A 13 32.98 10.10 16.12
CA SER A 13 32.33 9.72 17.38
C SER A 13 33.18 10.13 18.58
N ARG A 14 34.50 9.88 18.50
CA ARG A 14 35.47 10.33 19.52
C ARG A 14 35.53 11.86 19.62
N ARG A 15 35.57 12.57 18.49
CA ARG A 15 35.56 14.04 18.47
C ARG A 15 34.28 14.64 19.07
N ARG A 16 33.16 13.94 18.95
CA ARG A 16 31.86 14.32 19.54
C ARG A 16 31.71 13.91 21.01
N GLY A 17 32.64 13.14 21.55
CA GLY A 17 32.57 12.67 22.93
C GLY A 17 31.48 11.63 23.16
N ILE A 18 31.10 10.85 22.14
CA ILE A 18 30.19 9.72 22.31
C ILE A 18 30.89 8.68 23.20
N ASP A 19 30.24 8.28 24.29
CA ASP A 19 30.73 7.25 25.20
C ASP A 19 30.50 5.86 24.56
N PRO A 20 31.56 5.11 24.22
CA PRO A 20 31.41 3.80 23.59
C PRO A 20 30.75 2.76 24.51
N ASP A 21 30.77 2.93 25.83
CA ASP A 21 30.26 1.92 26.76
C ASP A 21 28.76 2.08 27.09
N ARG A 22 28.15 3.20 26.65
CA ARG A 22 26.76 3.54 26.98
C ARG A 22 25.91 3.74 25.73
N ALA A 23 24.91 2.87 25.55
CA ALA A 23 23.89 3.04 24.51
C ALA A 23 22.72 3.86 25.04
N ASP A 24 22.72 5.17 24.73
CA ASP A 24 21.67 6.11 25.13
C ASP A 24 21.26 7.02 23.94
N PRO A 25 20.75 6.44 22.84
CA PRO A 25 20.25 7.21 21.71
C PRO A 25 19.09 8.11 22.14
N PRO A 26 19.01 9.36 21.67
CA PRO A 26 17.85 10.22 21.89
C PRO A 26 16.56 9.55 21.42
N VAL A 27 15.54 9.52 22.27
CA VAL A 27 14.20 8.99 21.93
C VAL A 27 13.19 10.14 21.91
N ASP A 28 13.27 10.95 20.87
CA ASP A 28 12.51 12.22 20.79
C ASP A 28 11.05 12.04 20.36
N LEU A 29 10.69 10.85 19.85
CA LEU A 29 9.32 10.49 19.49
C LEU A 29 8.90 9.19 20.17
N GLN A 30 7.75 9.22 20.84
CA GLN A 30 7.19 8.05 21.53
C GLN A 30 5.68 7.99 21.39
N GLY A 31 5.12 6.79 21.54
CA GLY A 31 3.68 6.58 21.62
C GLY A 31 2.89 7.20 20.45
N PRO A 32 1.88 8.05 20.72
CA PRO A 32 1.09 8.70 19.67
C PRO A 32 1.91 9.56 18.72
N ALA A 33 2.91 10.31 19.21
CA ALA A 33 3.71 11.21 18.39
C ALA A 33 4.56 10.43 17.37
N LEU A 34 5.11 9.28 17.77
CA LEU A 34 5.81 8.38 16.85
C LEU A 34 4.85 7.79 15.82
N SER A 35 3.66 7.38 16.25
CA SER A 35 2.64 6.81 15.37
C SER A 35 2.16 7.82 14.32
N GLU A 36 1.94 9.08 14.73
CA GLU A 36 1.59 10.18 13.83
C GLU A 36 2.74 10.51 12.86
N HIS A 37 3.97 10.56 13.36
CA HIS A 37 5.14 10.81 12.54
C HIS A 37 5.32 9.72 11.48
N LEU A 38 5.32 8.44 11.88
CA LEU A 38 5.38 7.32 10.95
C LEU A 38 4.24 7.41 9.92
N ALA A 39 3.00 7.62 10.38
CA ALA A 39 1.84 7.71 9.51
C ALA A 39 1.89 8.86 8.48
N ALA A 40 2.62 9.94 8.78
CA ALA A 40 2.83 11.06 7.87
C ALA A 40 4.09 10.90 6.99
N HIS A 41 4.96 9.93 7.32
CA HIS A 41 6.24 9.74 6.67
C HIS A 41 6.11 8.86 5.42
N ARG A 42 6.89 9.14 4.37
CA ARG A 42 6.83 8.38 3.11
C ARG A 42 7.12 6.89 3.29
N MET A 43 7.98 6.55 4.25
CA MET A 43 8.32 5.15 4.56
C MET A 43 7.13 4.33 5.07
N ALA A 44 6.02 4.94 5.51
CA ALA A 44 4.81 4.18 5.86
C ALA A 44 4.24 3.39 4.68
N ALA A 45 4.34 3.93 3.46
CA ALA A 45 3.82 3.27 2.26
C ALA A 45 4.52 1.95 1.96
N VAL A 46 5.79 1.80 2.37
CA VAL A 46 6.59 0.60 2.06
C VAL A 46 6.55 -0.45 3.16
N LEU A 47 6.00 -0.15 4.34
CA LEU A 47 5.94 -1.07 5.47
C LEU A 47 5.29 -2.42 5.13
N PRO A 48 4.10 -2.49 4.47
CA PRO A 48 3.48 -3.78 4.14
C PRO A 48 4.35 -4.62 3.19
N MET A 49 5.06 -3.97 2.27
CA MET A 49 5.96 -4.65 1.35
C MET A 49 7.20 -5.18 2.08
N VAL A 50 7.81 -4.35 2.94
CA VAL A 50 8.96 -4.77 3.77
C VAL A 50 8.59 -5.96 4.66
N GLU A 51 7.39 -5.95 5.24
CA GLU A 51 6.85 -7.08 5.99
C GLU A 51 6.74 -8.33 5.11
N LYS A 52 6.14 -8.22 3.93
CA LYS A 52 5.99 -9.36 3.02
C LYS A 52 7.33 -9.92 2.55
N VAL A 53 8.32 -9.08 2.23
CA VAL A 53 9.58 -9.53 1.62
C VAL A 53 10.59 -10.02 2.66
N LEU A 54 10.77 -9.26 3.75
CA LEU A 54 11.77 -9.57 4.76
C LEU A 54 11.20 -10.34 5.95
N VAL A 55 9.97 -10.05 6.39
CA VAL A 55 9.43 -10.69 7.61
C VAL A 55 8.95 -12.10 7.32
N SER A 56 8.23 -12.32 6.21
CA SER A 56 7.75 -13.67 5.87
C SER A 56 8.86 -14.64 5.44
N GLY A 57 10.04 -14.13 5.03
CA GLY A 57 11.18 -14.92 4.58
C GLY A 57 12.40 -14.98 5.53
N VAL A 58 12.58 -14.02 6.45
CA VAL A 58 13.80 -13.87 7.26
C VAL A 58 13.55 -13.93 8.78
N VAL A 59 12.39 -13.46 9.27
CA VAL A 59 12.15 -13.30 10.73
C VAL A 59 11.99 -14.63 11.47
N THR A 60 11.87 -15.75 10.78
CA THR A 60 11.92 -17.10 11.39
C THR A 60 13.32 -17.51 11.89
N SER A 61 14.36 -16.69 11.66
CA SER A 61 15.77 -17.03 11.91
C SER A 61 16.47 -16.19 13.00
N GLY A 62 15.73 -15.49 13.86
CA GLY A 62 16.31 -14.69 14.96
C GLY A 62 16.85 -13.32 14.54
N HIS A 63 16.29 -12.77 13.46
CA HIS A 63 16.58 -11.44 12.92
C HIS A 63 15.49 -10.43 13.27
N LEU A 64 15.88 -9.16 13.24
CA LEU A 64 15.03 -8.00 13.38
C LEU A 64 15.15 -7.16 12.11
N VAL A 65 14.03 -6.65 11.60
CA VAL A 65 14.02 -5.71 10.49
C VAL A 65 13.62 -4.34 11.03
N ALA A 66 14.42 -3.33 10.76
CA ALA A 66 14.17 -1.96 11.15
C ALA A 66 13.93 -1.09 9.92
N VAL A 67 12.97 -0.17 10.05
CA VAL A 67 12.71 0.88 9.06
C VAL A 67 12.96 2.22 9.73
N ALA A 68 13.79 3.05 9.12
CA ALA A 68 14.18 4.35 9.64
C ALA A 68 13.81 5.49 8.69
N ASP A 69 13.67 6.71 9.22
CA ASP A 69 13.62 7.94 8.42
C ASP A 69 15.01 8.38 7.93
N ALA A 70 15.07 9.48 7.19
CA ALA A 70 16.31 10.00 6.62
C ALA A 70 17.32 10.50 7.68
N ASP A 71 16.85 10.86 8.87
CA ASP A 71 17.70 11.28 9.99
C ASP A 71 18.28 10.08 10.76
N GLY A 72 17.80 8.86 10.48
CA GLY A 72 18.20 7.63 11.16
C GLY A 72 17.36 7.33 12.39
N ARG A 73 16.17 7.92 12.52
CA ARG A 73 15.22 7.56 13.57
C ARG A 73 14.47 6.30 13.20
N LEU A 74 14.44 5.34 14.12
CA LEU A 74 13.73 4.09 13.91
C LEU A 74 12.22 4.34 13.93
N LEU A 75 11.54 4.14 12.81
CA LEU A 75 10.09 4.34 12.70
C LEU A 75 9.32 3.08 13.09
N TRP A 76 9.84 1.91 12.71
CA TRP A 76 9.18 0.63 12.93
C TRP A 76 10.18 -0.52 13.04
N LEU A 77 9.86 -1.51 13.87
CA LEU A 77 10.64 -2.74 14.04
C LEU A 77 9.77 -3.98 13.86
N TYR A 78 10.19 -4.88 12.98
CA TYR A 78 9.66 -6.23 12.85
C TYR A 78 10.61 -7.23 13.50
N GLY A 79 10.06 -8.24 14.16
CA GLY A 79 10.83 -9.28 14.84
C GLY A 79 9.99 -9.94 15.92
N ASP A 80 10.36 -11.17 16.29
CA ASP A 80 9.73 -11.84 17.43
C ASP A 80 9.99 -11.09 18.74
N ARG A 81 9.20 -11.41 19.77
CA ARG A 81 9.29 -10.75 21.07
C ARG A 81 10.68 -10.93 21.70
N GLY A 82 11.33 -12.07 21.52
CA GLY A 82 12.62 -12.40 22.11
C GLY A 82 13.75 -11.54 21.55
N VAL A 83 13.85 -11.46 20.22
CA VAL A 83 14.84 -10.63 19.53
C VAL A 83 14.59 -9.14 19.81
N ARG A 84 13.34 -8.69 19.83
CA ARG A 84 12.99 -7.31 20.19
C ARG A 84 13.43 -6.95 21.62
N SER A 85 13.13 -7.82 22.59
CA SER A 85 13.55 -7.63 23.99
C SER A 85 15.09 -7.60 24.14
N ARG A 86 15.79 -8.27 23.22
CA ARG A 86 17.25 -8.24 23.15
C ARG A 86 17.76 -6.90 22.60
N ALA A 87 17.16 -6.40 21.53
CA ALA A 87 17.51 -5.14 20.88
C ALA A 87 17.23 -3.93 21.80
N GLU A 88 16.20 -4.00 22.63
CA GLU A 88 15.88 -3.00 23.66
C GLU A 88 17.05 -2.75 24.63
N ARG A 89 17.92 -3.74 24.89
CA ARG A 89 19.08 -3.57 25.79
C ARG A 89 20.16 -2.65 25.26
N MET A 90 20.19 -2.43 23.95
CA MET A 90 21.03 -1.40 23.33
C MET A 90 20.22 -0.15 22.97
N ALA A 91 18.97 -0.03 23.46
CA ALA A 91 18.04 1.05 23.12
C ALA A 91 17.71 1.13 21.60
N PHE A 92 17.73 -0.01 20.92
CA PHE A 92 17.28 -0.13 19.53
C PHE A 92 15.77 -0.36 19.49
N VAL A 93 15.03 0.75 19.64
CA VAL A 93 13.57 0.78 19.79
C VAL A 93 12.94 1.81 18.85
N PRO A 94 11.67 1.64 18.44
CA PRO A 94 10.98 2.66 17.66
C PRO A 94 11.01 4.01 18.37
N GLY A 95 11.36 5.08 17.65
CA GLY A 95 11.53 6.44 18.14
C GLY A 95 12.97 6.83 18.44
N ALA A 96 13.87 5.86 18.65
CA ALA A 96 15.27 6.13 18.94
C ALA A 96 16.03 6.62 17.69
N LEU A 97 16.88 7.63 17.88
CA LEU A 97 17.75 8.19 16.83
C LEU A 97 19.07 7.41 16.76
N TRP A 98 19.25 6.63 15.70
CA TRP A 98 20.42 5.79 15.43
C TRP A 98 21.32 6.36 14.32
N SER A 99 21.43 7.69 14.27
CA SER A 99 22.34 8.35 13.34
C SER A 99 23.80 8.13 13.75
N ASP A 100 24.71 8.13 12.77
CA ASP A 100 26.18 8.10 13.03
C ASP A 100 26.61 9.22 14.00
N ASP A 101 25.88 10.33 13.97
CA ASP A 101 26.13 11.52 14.77
C ASP A 101 25.68 11.41 16.23
N ALA A 102 24.73 10.53 16.52
CA ALA A 102 24.16 10.31 17.85
C ALA A 102 24.79 9.09 18.56
N VAL A 103 25.02 8.00 17.83
CA VAL A 103 25.48 6.72 18.41
C VAL A 103 26.80 6.21 17.83
N GLY A 104 27.40 6.92 16.87
CA GLY A 104 28.60 6.47 16.17
C GLY A 104 28.32 5.33 15.19
N ALA A 105 29.38 4.61 14.79
CA ALA A 105 29.30 3.58 13.76
C ALA A 105 28.21 2.56 14.07
N ASN A 106 27.22 2.50 13.18
CA ASN A 106 26.13 1.55 13.16
C ASN A 106 25.60 1.45 11.72
N ALA A 107 24.98 0.33 11.35
CA ALA A 107 24.59 0.13 9.95
C ALA A 107 23.57 1.17 9.42
N PRO A 108 22.42 1.44 10.05
CA PRO A 108 21.47 2.41 9.50
C PRO A 108 22.06 3.82 9.40
N GLY A 109 22.76 4.30 10.43
CA GLY A 109 23.38 5.63 10.42
C GLY A 109 24.46 5.79 9.35
N LEU A 110 25.29 4.76 9.13
CA LEU A 110 26.31 4.79 8.09
C LEU A 110 25.74 4.67 6.68
N ALA A 111 24.71 3.83 6.50
CA ALA A 111 24.03 3.68 5.21
C ALA A 111 23.43 5.01 4.73
N LEU A 112 22.73 5.69 5.64
CA LEU A 112 22.07 6.98 5.36
C LEU A 112 23.09 8.10 5.13
N ARG A 113 24.15 8.17 5.95
CA ARG A 113 25.18 9.22 5.82
C ARG A 113 25.95 9.11 4.50
N HIS A 114 26.36 7.91 4.15
CA HIS A 114 27.26 7.67 3.02
C HIS A 114 26.52 7.34 1.74
N ASP A 115 25.19 7.25 1.82
CA ASP A 115 24.30 6.94 0.72
C ASP A 115 24.70 5.65 -0.05
N VAL A 116 25.04 4.62 0.74
CA VAL A 116 25.46 3.32 0.21
C VAL A 116 24.98 2.19 1.12
N PRO A 117 24.70 1.00 0.57
CA PRO A 117 24.49 -0.18 1.40
C PRO A 117 25.76 -0.52 2.19
N VAL A 118 25.62 -0.79 3.48
CA VAL A 118 26.73 -1.10 4.38
C VAL A 118 26.42 -2.32 5.25
N ARG A 119 27.49 -2.91 5.76
CA ARG A 119 27.44 -3.89 6.84
C ARG A 119 28.29 -3.43 7.99
N VAL A 120 27.85 -3.75 9.19
CA VAL A 120 28.59 -3.52 10.43
C VAL A 120 28.51 -4.80 11.27
N ARG A 121 29.65 -5.32 11.69
CA ARG A 121 29.78 -6.60 12.39
C ARG A 121 30.37 -6.41 13.77
N GLY A 122 29.65 -6.84 14.79
CA GLY A 122 30.12 -6.89 16.17
C GLY A 122 30.85 -5.61 16.60
N ALA A 123 32.14 -5.71 16.87
CA ALA A 123 33.00 -4.62 17.31
C ALA A 123 33.30 -3.53 16.26
N GLU A 124 32.75 -3.63 15.04
CA GLU A 124 32.71 -2.49 14.12
C GLU A 124 31.70 -1.42 14.57
N HIS A 125 30.70 -1.82 15.37
CA HIS A 125 29.83 -0.87 16.05
C HIS A 125 30.64 -0.06 17.04
N PHE A 126 30.41 1.26 17.06
CA PHE A 126 31.12 2.13 18.00
C PHE A 126 30.72 1.85 19.45
N LEU A 127 29.43 1.55 19.68
CA LEU A 127 28.91 1.24 21.01
C LEU A 127 29.12 -0.23 21.39
N ALA A 128 29.76 -0.49 22.53
CA ALA A 128 29.98 -1.81 23.09
C ALA A 128 28.70 -2.63 23.31
N PRO A 129 27.56 -2.05 23.78
CA PRO A 129 26.29 -2.79 23.85
C PRO A 129 25.80 -3.36 22.51
N ALA A 130 26.23 -2.79 21.38
CA ALA A 130 25.89 -3.26 20.04
C ALA A 130 26.81 -4.38 19.52
N HIS A 131 27.91 -4.71 20.22
CA HIS A 131 28.90 -5.70 19.74
C HIS A 131 28.38 -7.13 19.62
N SER A 132 27.24 -7.44 20.26
CA SER A 132 26.58 -8.74 20.10
C SER A 132 25.75 -8.86 18.81
N TRP A 133 25.73 -7.81 17.99
CA TRP A 133 24.92 -7.69 16.79
C TRP A 133 25.76 -7.47 15.54
N SER A 134 25.23 -7.97 14.44
CA SER A 134 25.68 -7.67 13.10
C SER A 134 24.49 -7.18 12.29
N CYS A 135 24.73 -6.25 11.37
CA CYS A 135 23.67 -5.54 10.67
C CYS A 135 24.02 -5.35 9.19
N SER A 136 22.99 -5.38 8.34
CA SER A 136 23.05 -4.93 6.94
C SER A 136 21.98 -3.88 6.72
N ALA A 137 22.39 -2.72 6.21
CA ALA A 137 21.47 -1.61 5.96
C ALA A 137 21.64 -1.06 4.54
N ALA A 138 20.55 -0.56 3.97
CA ALA A 138 20.55 0.16 2.70
C ALA A 138 19.66 1.41 2.78
N PRO A 139 20.09 2.53 2.16
CA PRO A 139 19.25 3.71 2.02
C PRO A 139 18.12 3.44 1.01
N VAL A 140 16.99 4.11 1.22
CA VAL A 140 15.85 4.15 0.31
C VAL A 140 15.72 5.57 -0.19
N HIS A 141 15.59 5.72 -1.50
CA HIS A 141 15.50 7.02 -2.16
C HIS A 141 14.08 7.41 -2.54
N ASP A 142 13.85 8.71 -2.59
CA ASP A 142 12.73 9.28 -3.31
C ASP A 142 12.94 9.02 -4.81
N PRO A 143 12.06 8.27 -5.50
CA PRO A 143 12.22 7.98 -6.92
C PRO A 143 12.06 9.21 -7.82
N VAL A 144 11.55 10.33 -7.29
CA VAL A 144 11.38 11.60 -8.01
C VAL A 144 12.57 12.52 -7.77
N THR A 145 12.99 12.69 -6.52
CA THR A 145 14.04 13.67 -6.17
C THR A 145 15.43 13.06 -6.07
N GLY A 146 15.55 11.74 -6.00
CA GLY A 146 16.80 11.02 -5.79
C GLY A 146 17.39 11.19 -4.39
N ARG A 147 16.70 11.86 -3.46
CA ARG A 147 17.17 12.09 -2.09
C ARG A 147 16.85 10.88 -1.22
N VAL A 148 17.71 10.58 -0.26
CA VAL A 148 17.42 9.57 0.77
C VAL A 148 16.18 9.99 1.58
N VAL A 149 15.18 9.10 1.64
CA VAL A 149 13.95 9.29 2.44
C VAL A 149 13.96 8.46 3.71
N GLY A 150 14.81 7.44 3.78
CA GLY A 150 14.88 6.53 4.91
C GLY A 150 15.81 5.37 4.66
N GLY A 151 15.78 4.39 5.54
CA GLY A 151 16.63 3.21 5.46
C GLY A 151 15.92 1.94 5.88
N ILE A 152 16.36 0.82 5.31
CA ILE A 152 15.97 -0.52 5.75
C ILE A 152 17.21 -1.19 6.32
N ASP A 153 17.09 -1.73 7.52
CA ASP A 153 18.16 -2.44 8.23
C ASP A 153 17.68 -3.82 8.66
N VAL A 154 18.55 -4.82 8.54
CA VAL A 154 18.37 -6.14 9.13
C VAL A 154 19.45 -6.34 10.17
N THR A 155 19.03 -6.51 11.41
CA THR A 155 19.87 -6.70 12.60
C THR A 155 19.72 -8.14 13.11
N GLY A 156 20.84 -8.78 13.47
CA GLY A 156 20.84 -10.14 14.01
C GLY A 156 22.22 -10.59 14.46
N HIS A 157 22.47 -11.89 14.44
CA HIS A 157 23.81 -12.47 14.62
C HIS A 157 24.62 -12.37 13.32
N ASP A 158 25.70 -13.14 13.17
CA ASP A 158 26.64 -13.03 12.03
C ASP A 158 25.98 -13.13 10.64
N SER A 159 24.91 -13.93 10.51
CA SER A 159 24.15 -14.08 9.26
C SER A 159 23.49 -12.78 8.79
N ALA A 160 23.22 -11.83 9.69
CA ALA A 160 22.66 -10.53 9.35
C ALA A 160 23.65 -9.63 8.58
N ALA A 161 24.95 -9.94 8.63
CA ALA A 161 25.98 -9.24 7.87
C ALA A 161 26.67 -10.17 6.85
N SER A 162 25.94 -11.14 6.29
CA SER A 162 26.39 -11.91 5.14
C SER A 162 26.28 -11.10 3.83
N ASP A 163 26.93 -11.56 2.77
CA ASP A 163 26.82 -10.91 1.45
C ASP A 163 25.41 -11.08 0.87
N GLU A 164 24.78 -12.23 1.10
CA GLU A 164 23.41 -12.54 0.70
C GLU A 164 22.40 -11.63 1.41
N MET A 165 22.61 -11.40 2.72
CA MET A 165 21.73 -10.50 3.47
C MET A 165 21.83 -9.07 2.97
N LEU A 166 23.05 -8.56 2.71
CA LEU A 166 23.21 -7.22 2.15
C LEU A 166 22.57 -7.11 0.77
N ALA A 167 22.70 -8.15 -0.07
CA ALA A 167 22.06 -8.19 -1.38
C ALA A 167 20.53 -8.15 -1.26
N LEU A 168 19.96 -8.90 -0.31
CA LEU A 168 18.53 -8.93 -0.04
C LEU A 168 18.02 -7.58 0.49
N VAL A 169 18.72 -6.97 1.44
CA VAL A 169 18.37 -5.63 1.98
C VAL A 169 18.43 -4.58 0.88
N ARG A 170 19.47 -4.61 0.03
CA ARG A 170 19.58 -3.73 -1.13
C ARG A 170 18.45 -3.94 -2.13
N ALA A 171 18.11 -5.19 -2.44
CA ALA A 171 16.99 -5.49 -3.34
C ALA A 171 15.66 -5.01 -2.76
N THR A 172 15.46 -5.15 -1.44
CA THR A 172 14.27 -4.67 -0.74
C THR A 172 14.19 -3.15 -0.77
N ALA A 173 15.31 -2.44 -0.60
CA ALA A 173 15.35 -0.98 -0.74
C ALA A 173 14.97 -0.53 -2.15
N LEU A 174 15.51 -1.16 -3.20
CA LEU A 174 15.12 -0.85 -4.58
C LEU A 174 13.64 -1.13 -4.86
N LEU A 175 13.09 -2.18 -4.27
CA LEU A 175 11.66 -2.47 -4.35
C LEU A 175 10.83 -1.44 -3.58
N ALA A 176 11.32 -0.96 -2.43
CA ALA A 176 10.71 0.13 -1.69
C ALA A 176 10.69 1.42 -2.52
N GLU A 177 11.76 1.74 -3.23
CA GLU A 177 11.79 2.88 -4.16
C GLU A 177 10.80 2.73 -5.32
N ALA A 178 10.66 1.50 -5.85
CA ALA A 178 9.65 1.21 -6.87
C ALA A 178 8.22 1.37 -6.32
N GLU A 179 7.99 0.95 -5.07
CA GLU A 179 6.71 1.13 -4.39
C GLU A 179 6.43 2.61 -4.06
N LEU A 180 7.46 3.38 -3.71
CA LEU A 180 7.39 4.83 -3.56
C LEU A 180 7.20 5.57 -4.89
N ARG A 181 7.37 4.88 -6.03
CA ARG A 181 7.15 5.41 -7.38
C ARG A 181 5.73 5.10 -7.86
N SER A 182 5.22 3.91 -7.52
CA SER A 182 3.82 3.51 -7.74
C SER A 182 2.87 4.21 -6.78
N THR A 183 3.36 4.60 -5.60
CA THR A 183 2.72 5.51 -4.66
C THR A 183 3.12 6.94 -5.03
N PRO A 184 2.27 7.77 -5.67
CA PRO A 184 2.56 9.19 -5.80
C PRO A 184 2.89 9.71 -4.41
N ALA A 185 4.03 10.38 -4.27
CA ALA A 185 4.65 10.74 -2.99
C ALA A 185 3.62 10.95 -1.88
N GLY A 186 3.55 9.99 -0.95
CA GLY A 186 2.69 10.04 0.23
C GLY A 186 3.18 11.00 1.31
N VAL A 187 3.85 12.09 0.95
CA VAL A 187 3.57 13.35 1.62
C VAL A 187 2.30 13.84 0.98
N LEU A 188 1.28 14.13 1.77
CA LEU A 188 0.12 14.90 1.30
C LEU A 188 0.64 16.22 0.70
N VAL A 189 0.87 16.23 -0.61
CA VAL A 189 1.08 17.43 -1.39
C VAL A 189 -0.32 17.80 -1.87
N PRO A 190 -0.88 18.95 -1.46
CA PRO A 190 -2.00 19.54 -2.17
C PRO A 190 -1.57 19.60 -3.63
N GLY A 191 -2.21 18.80 -4.49
CA GLY A 191 -1.87 18.79 -5.89
C GLY A 191 -1.94 20.22 -6.40
N THR A 192 -0.80 20.78 -6.82
CA THR A 192 -0.77 21.95 -7.68
C THR A 192 -1.22 21.52 -9.08
N ALA A 193 -2.45 21.03 -9.19
CA ALA A 193 -3.30 21.45 -10.28
C ALA A 193 -3.77 22.85 -9.88
N GLY A 194 -3.65 23.81 -10.80
CA GLY A 194 -3.71 25.23 -10.48
C GLY A 194 -4.90 25.63 -9.61
N ALA A 195 -4.75 26.80 -9.00
CA ALA A 195 -5.89 27.66 -8.73
C ALA A 195 -6.66 27.88 -10.05
N ALA A 196 -7.52 26.92 -10.38
CA ALA A 196 -8.44 26.88 -11.48
C ALA A 196 -9.54 25.90 -11.02
N GLU A 197 -10.58 26.52 -10.46
CA GLU A 197 -11.93 25.97 -10.30
C GLU A 197 -12.20 25.07 -9.09
N ALA A 198 -12.12 25.70 -7.92
CA ALA A 198 -13.07 25.44 -6.82
C ALA A 198 -14.50 25.89 -7.19
N THR A 199 -15.03 25.40 -8.33
CA THR A 199 -16.39 25.71 -8.83
C THR A 199 -17.06 24.53 -9.54
N ALA A 200 -16.55 23.30 -9.43
CA ALA A 200 -17.36 22.13 -9.78
C ALA A 200 -18.38 21.88 -8.65
N THR A 201 -19.59 22.41 -8.79
CA THR A 201 -20.75 22.21 -7.89
C THR A 201 -21.34 20.79 -7.94
N GLY A 202 -20.54 19.78 -8.33
CA GLY A 202 -20.97 18.39 -8.51
C GLY A 202 -20.14 17.38 -7.73
N PRO A 203 -20.60 16.12 -7.62
CA PRO A 203 -19.86 15.07 -6.92
C PRO A 203 -18.50 14.82 -7.57
N ARG A 204 -17.50 14.54 -6.73
CA ARG A 204 -16.20 14.03 -7.21
C ARG A 204 -16.36 12.58 -7.63
N LEU A 205 -15.96 12.26 -8.86
CA LEU A 205 -16.00 10.90 -9.39
C LEU A 205 -14.84 10.08 -8.83
N LEU A 206 -15.17 8.97 -8.19
CA LEU A 206 -14.24 7.94 -7.73
C LEU A 206 -14.20 6.79 -8.75
N GLU A 207 -13.06 6.66 -9.43
CA GLU A 207 -12.78 5.62 -10.43
C GLU A 207 -12.22 4.37 -9.76
N VAL A 208 -12.99 3.28 -9.77
CA VAL A 208 -12.68 2.04 -9.03
C VAL A 208 -12.93 0.76 -9.84
N LEU A 209 -13.50 0.85 -11.04
CA LEU A 209 -13.76 -0.32 -11.89
C LEU A 209 -12.56 -0.64 -12.79
N GLY A 210 -12.14 -1.90 -12.80
CA GLY A 210 -11.13 -2.43 -13.73
C GLY A 210 -9.73 -1.81 -13.64
N THR A 211 -9.48 -0.99 -12.61
CA THR A 211 -8.20 -0.28 -12.42
C THR A 211 -7.42 -0.83 -11.23
N ALA A 212 -6.10 -0.97 -11.40
CA ALA A 212 -5.18 -1.24 -10.29
C ALA A 212 -4.76 0.04 -9.54
N ARG A 213 -5.17 1.21 -10.04
CA ARG A 213 -4.84 2.53 -9.50
C ARG A 213 -6.11 3.36 -9.39
N PRO A 214 -6.90 3.17 -8.32
CA PRO A 214 -8.12 3.94 -8.13
C PRO A 214 -7.79 5.43 -8.00
N GLY A 215 -8.70 6.29 -8.43
CA GLY A 215 -8.48 7.74 -8.48
C GLY A 215 -9.74 8.53 -8.16
N LEU A 216 -9.55 9.77 -7.73
CA LEU A 216 -10.65 10.70 -7.46
C LEU A 216 -10.48 11.96 -8.29
N SER A 217 -11.51 12.35 -9.03
CA SER A 217 -11.50 13.56 -9.85
C SER A 217 -11.18 14.80 -9.00
N GLY A 218 -10.24 15.63 -9.48
CA GLY A 218 -9.77 16.82 -8.75
C GLY A 218 -8.73 16.53 -7.65
N HIS A 219 -8.40 15.26 -7.39
CA HIS A 219 -7.33 14.87 -6.46
C HIS A 219 -6.27 13.99 -7.13
N GLY A 220 -6.67 13.08 -8.02
CA GLY A 220 -5.78 12.10 -8.64
C GLY A 220 -5.79 10.75 -7.91
N PRO A 221 -4.72 9.93 -8.05
CA PRO A 221 -4.69 8.57 -7.53
C PRO A 221 -4.89 8.49 -6.01
N LEU A 222 -5.50 7.39 -5.56
CA LEU A 222 -5.73 7.05 -4.16
C LEU A 222 -4.94 5.81 -3.75
N THR A 223 -4.68 5.68 -2.46
CA THR A 223 -4.19 4.42 -1.89
C THR A 223 -5.31 3.38 -1.95
N GLY A 224 -4.94 2.09 -2.00
CA GLY A 224 -5.92 0.99 -1.95
C GLY A 224 -6.85 1.12 -0.74
N ARG A 225 -6.30 1.38 0.45
CA ARG A 225 -7.09 1.54 1.68
C ARG A 225 -8.06 2.71 1.64
N HIS A 226 -7.67 3.85 1.06
CA HIS A 226 -8.57 4.99 0.92
C HIS A 226 -9.69 4.71 -0.08
N ALA A 227 -9.39 4.05 -1.20
CA ALA A 227 -10.40 3.66 -2.17
C ALA A 227 -11.39 2.65 -1.57
N GLU A 228 -10.91 1.63 -0.85
CA GLU A 228 -11.75 0.68 -0.12
C GLU A 228 -12.71 1.38 0.84
N ILE A 229 -12.18 2.30 1.67
CA ILE A 229 -13.00 3.06 2.62
C ILE A 229 -14.08 3.86 1.89
N LEU A 230 -13.72 4.59 0.84
CA LEU A 230 -14.68 5.44 0.13
C LEU A 230 -15.76 4.61 -0.57
N VAL A 231 -15.40 3.49 -1.19
CA VAL A 231 -16.35 2.53 -1.77
C VAL A 231 -17.30 1.98 -0.72
N LEU A 232 -16.78 1.54 0.43
CA LEU A 232 -17.60 1.02 1.52
C LEU A 232 -18.54 2.09 2.07
N LEU A 233 -18.08 3.33 2.24
CA LEU A 233 -18.94 4.42 2.69
C LEU A 233 -19.97 4.85 1.64
N ALA A 234 -19.65 4.77 0.35
CA ALA A 234 -20.60 5.05 -0.73
C ALA A 234 -21.72 4.01 -0.76
N ALA A 235 -21.39 2.73 -0.60
CA ALA A 235 -22.35 1.63 -0.50
C ALA A 235 -23.22 1.69 0.78
N HIS A 236 -22.80 2.46 1.80
CA HIS A 236 -23.49 2.58 3.08
C HIS A 236 -23.83 4.05 3.40
N PRO A 237 -24.82 4.65 2.72
CA PRO A 237 -25.18 6.07 2.91
C PRO A 237 -25.68 6.38 4.33
N GLY A 238 -26.21 5.39 5.05
CA GLY A 238 -26.56 5.51 6.47
C GLY A 238 -25.36 5.61 7.42
N GLY A 239 -24.17 5.31 6.91
CA GLY A 239 -22.89 5.35 7.60
C GLY A 239 -22.53 4.05 8.33
N LEU A 240 -21.23 3.94 8.63
CA LEU A 240 -20.62 2.80 9.33
C LEU A 240 -19.98 3.26 10.64
N SER A 241 -20.09 2.43 11.68
CA SER A 241 -19.29 2.59 12.90
C SER A 241 -17.81 2.27 12.61
N GLY A 242 -16.91 2.67 13.51
CA GLY A 242 -15.49 2.32 13.39
C GLY A 242 -15.27 0.81 13.29
N GLY A 243 -15.92 0.06 14.17
CA GLY A 243 -15.81 -1.40 14.21
C GLY A 243 -16.43 -2.08 13.00
N ALA A 244 -17.62 -1.65 12.57
CA ALA A 244 -18.25 -2.22 11.37
C ALA A 244 -17.40 -1.98 10.12
N LEU A 245 -16.82 -0.78 9.99
CA LEU A 245 -15.89 -0.49 8.90
C LEU A 245 -14.59 -1.29 9.02
N ALA A 246 -14.07 -1.52 10.23
CA ALA A 246 -12.88 -2.34 10.44
C ALA A 246 -13.09 -3.79 9.97
N GLU A 247 -14.24 -4.39 10.29
CA GLU A 247 -14.59 -5.76 9.86
C GLU A 247 -14.67 -5.87 8.33
N LEU A 248 -15.32 -4.90 7.68
CA LEU A 248 -15.41 -4.85 6.21
C LEU A 248 -14.06 -4.62 5.53
N LEU A 249 -13.10 -4.01 6.23
CA LEU A 249 -11.76 -3.71 5.71
C LEU A 249 -10.75 -4.84 5.91
N ALA A 250 -10.83 -5.56 7.03
CA ALA A 250 -10.02 -6.72 7.34
C ALA A 250 -10.58 -7.48 8.56
N GLU A 251 -11.42 -8.50 8.31
CA GLU A 251 -11.96 -9.47 9.29
C GLU A 251 -11.07 -9.66 10.53
N GLY A 252 -11.40 -8.99 11.63
CA GLY A 252 -10.67 -9.06 12.91
C GLY A 252 -9.19 -8.64 12.93
N ARG A 253 -8.61 -8.17 11.82
CA ARG A 253 -7.18 -7.79 11.70
C ARG A 253 -6.92 -6.29 11.90
N LEU A 254 -7.97 -5.47 11.91
CA LEU A 254 -7.88 -4.03 12.11
C LEU A 254 -8.67 -3.60 13.35
N GLY A 255 -8.07 -2.73 14.16
CA GLY A 255 -8.75 -2.10 15.29
C GLY A 255 -9.29 -0.70 14.95
N ASP A 256 -10.24 -0.22 15.76
CA ASP A 256 -10.86 1.12 15.68
C ASP A 256 -9.86 2.29 15.63
N VAL A 257 -8.67 2.10 16.20
CA VAL A 257 -7.60 3.10 16.17
C VAL A 257 -7.07 3.30 14.75
N SER A 258 -6.88 2.21 14.00
CA SER A 258 -6.40 2.25 12.61
C SER A 258 -7.43 2.90 11.70
N VAL A 259 -8.71 2.57 11.86
CA VAL A 259 -9.80 3.22 11.10
C VAL A 259 -9.85 4.72 11.37
N ARG A 260 -9.71 5.14 12.63
CA ARG A 260 -9.66 6.58 12.97
C ARG A 260 -8.49 7.30 12.31
N ALA A 261 -7.32 6.65 12.23
CA ALA A 261 -6.16 7.20 11.55
C ALA A 261 -6.40 7.39 10.04
N GLU A 262 -6.98 6.40 9.37
CA GLU A 262 -7.35 6.52 7.95
C GLU A 262 -8.41 7.61 7.71
N MET A 263 -9.42 7.71 8.59
CA MET A 263 -10.43 8.78 8.50
C MET A 263 -9.83 10.16 8.65
N SER A 264 -8.86 10.32 9.56
CA SER A 264 -8.12 11.57 9.72
C SER A 264 -7.36 11.94 8.44
N ARG A 265 -6.69 10.97 7.80
CA ARG A 265 -6.00 11.16 6.52
C ARG A 265 -6.98 11.55 5.40
N LEU A 266 -8.08 10.81 5.25
CA LEU A 266 -9.09 11.09 4.23
C LEU A 266 -9.74 12.47 4.41
N ARG A 267 -10.01 12.91 5.64
CA ARG A 267 -10.55 14.27 5.87
C ARG A 267 -9.56 15.36 5.49
N ARG A 268 -8.27 15.13 5.66
CA ARG A 268 -7.23 16.08 5.22
C ARG A 268 -7.16 16.19 3.70
N VAL A 269 -7.46 15.09 3.01
CA VAL A 269 -7.48 14.99 1.55
C VAL A 269 -8.75 15.59 0.97
N LEU A 270 -9.91 15.24 1.52
CA LEU A 270 -11.19 15.53 0.91
C LEU A 270 -11.81 16.83 1.42
N GLY A 271 -11.43 17.27 2.62
CA GLY A 271 -12.12 18.28 3.41
C GLY A 271 -12.87 17.64 4.58
N PRO A 272 -12.87 18.27 5.77
CA PRO A 272 -13.50 17.72 6.97
C PRO A 272 -15.03 17.53 6.83
N GLU A 273 -15.67 18.30 5.96
CA GLU A 273 -17.11 18.27 5.67
C GLU A 273 -17.55 17.06 4.83
N VAL A 274 -16.63 16.39 4.13
CA VAL A 274 -16.96 15.30 3.21
C VAL A 274 -17.27 14.00 3.94
N ILE A 275 -16.61 13.77 5.07
CA ILE A 275 -16.78 12.54 5.85
C ILE A 275 -17.28 12.90 7.24
N GLY A 276 -18.57 12.68 7.46
CA GLY A 276 -19.22 12.82 8.76
C GLY A 276 -18.56 11.94 9.82
N SER A 277 -18.73 12.29 11.10
CA SER A 277 -18.30 11.46 12.22
C SER A 277 -19.52 10.88 12.94
N ARG A 278 -19.37 9.64 13.46
CA ARG A 278 -20.33 8.95 14.33
C ARG A 278 -21.78 8.91 13.78
N PRO A 279 -22.10 8.03 12.82
CA PRO A 279 -21.22 7.11 12.10
C PRO A 279 -20.40 7.82 10.99
N TYR A 280 -19.34 7.15 10.51
CA TYR A 280 -18.64 7.61 9.31
C TYR A 280 -19.56 7.49 8.11
N ARG A 281 -19.76 8.58 7.37
CA ARG A 281 -20.63 8.62 6.19
C ARG A 281 -20.12 9.69 5.23
N LEU A 282 -20.31 9.47 3.94
CA LEU A 282 -20.06 10.50 2.95
C LEU A 282 -21.17 11.56 3.01
N ALA A 283 -20.79 12.83 2.86
CA ALA A 283 -21.76 13.89 2.65
C ALA A 283 -22.53 13.64 1.35
N PRO A 284 -23.85 13.89 1.31
CA PRO A 284 -24.66 13.67 0.12
C PRO A 284 -24.08 14.41 -1.09
N GLY A 285 -23.88 13.68 -2.19
CA GLY A 285 -23.36 14.25 -3.43
C GLY A 285 -21.89 14.71 -3.35
N ALA A 286 -21.13 14.34 -2.34
CA ALA A 286 -19.71 14.72 -2.25
C ALA A 286 -18.79 13.83 -3.08
N VAL A 287 -19.10 12.53 -3.14
CA VAL A 287 -18.38 11.51 -3.91
C VAL A 287 -19.42 10.60 -4.58
N GLU A 288 -19.19 10.30 -5.84
CA GLU A 288 -19.96 9.33 -6.64
C GLU A 288 -18.97 8.33 -7.22
N THR A 289 -19.27 7.02 -7.17
CA THR A 289 -18.38 6.03 -7.78
C THR A 289 -18.80 5.70 -9.22
N ASP A 290 -17.84 5.33 -10.07
CA ASP A 290 -18.14 4.76 -11.39
C ASP A 290 -18.96 3.45 -11.29
N ALA A 291 -18.83 2.71 -10.19
CA ALA A 291 -19.69 1.58 -9.84
C ALA A 291 -21.16 2.00 -9.61
N ASP A 292 -21.42 3.08 -8.87
CA ASP A 292 -22.77 3.60 -8.65
C ASP A 292 -23.43 4.02 -9.97
N ARG A 293 -22.64 4.57 -10.90
CA ARG A 293 -23.12 4.90 -12.26
C ARG A 293 -23.52 3.67 -13.04
N VAL A 294 -22.70 2.61 -13.02
CA VAL A 294 -23.07 1.33 -13.65
C VAL A 294 -24.37 0.80 -13.04
N VAL A 295 -24.48 0.81 -11.71
CA VAL A 295 -25.70 0.37 -11.00
C VAL A 295 -26.93 1.17 -11.44
N ALA A 296 -26.83 2.50 -11.51
CA ALA A 296 -27.94 3.34 -11.95
C ALA A 296 -28.35 3.07 -13.42
N LEU A 297 -27.37 2.78 -14.29
CA LEU A 297 -27.63 2.46 -15.70
C LEU A 297 -28.30 1.10 -15.87
N LEU A 298 -28.08 0.13 -14.99
CA LEU A 298 -28.68 -1.21 -15.11
C LEU A 298 -30.22 -1.15 -15.16
N ASP A 299 -30.83 -0.16 -14.52
CA ASP A 299 -32.29 0.00 -14.47
C ASP A 299 -32.86 0.75 -15.69
N THR A 300 -32.02 1.47 -16.44
CA THR A 300 -32.48 2.38 -17.50
C THR A 300 -31.94 2.05 -18.89
N ASP A 301 -30.69 1.62 -18.99
CA ASP A 301 -29.97 1.35 -20.24
C ASP A 301 -28.87 0.30 -20.01
N VAL A 302 -29.22 -0.97 -20.24
CA VAL A 302 -28.29 -2.10 -20.06
C VAL A 302 -27.10 -2.03 -21.01
N ASP A 303 -27.29 -1.53 -22.24
CA ASP A 303 -26.19 -1.41 -23.21
C ASP A 303 -25.14 -0.41 -22.72
N ALA A 304 -25.59 0.71 -22.16
CA ALA A 304 -24.71 1.70 -21.53
C ALA A 304 -24.07 1.16 -20.25
N ALA A 305 -24.83 0.46 -19.41
CA ALA A 305 -24.32 -0.12 -18.16
C ALA A 305 -23.16 -1.09 -18.41
N VAL A 306 -23.34 -2.04 -19.34
CA VAL A 306 -22.31 -3.03 -19.67
C VAL A 306 -21.09 -2.37 -20.33
N ALA A 307 -21.31 -1.37 -21.19
CA ALA A 307 -20.21 -0.62 -21.80
C ALA A 307 -19.41 0.20 -20.76
N ALA A 308 -20.06 0.68 -19.70
CA ALA A 308 -19.45 1.43 -18.62
C ALA A 308 -18.76 0.54 -17.55
N TYR A 309 -18.82 -0.79 -17.68
CA TYR A 309 -18.21 -1.75 -16.76
C TYR A 309 -16.93 -2.38 -17.37
N PRO A 310 -15.77 -1.70 -17.27
CA PRO A 310 -14.52 -2.16 -17.90
C PRO A 310 -13.89 -3.36 -17.18
N GLY A 311 -14.28 -3.63 -15.94
CA GLY A 311 -13.65 -4.62 -15.08
C GLY A 311 -14.24 -4.65 -13.67
N PRO A 312 -13.84 -5.65 -12.86
CA PRO A 312 -14.31 -5.78 -11.49
C PRO A 312 -13.95 -4.57 -10.64
N LEU A 313 -14.76 -4.32 -9.61
CA LEU A 313 -14.54 -3.30 -8.59
C LEU A 313 -13.27 -3.60 -7.79
N LEU A 314 -12.32 -2.66 -7.74
CA LEU A 314 -11.06 -2.75 -6.98
C LEU A 314 -10.40 -4.15 -7.07
N PRO A 315 -9.95 -4.58 -8.26
CA PRO A 315 -9.51 -5.96 -8.53
C PRO A 315 -8.41 -6.47 -7.59
N THR A 316 -7.56 -5.57 -7.08
CA THR A 316 -6.41 -5.90 -6.23
C THR A 316 -6.71 -5.82 -4.74
N SER A 317 -7.96 -5.51 -4.35
CA SER A 317 -8.34 -5.44 -2.93
C SER A 317 -8.72 -6.81 -2.39
N ASP A 318 -8.20 -7.11 -1.19
CA ASP A 318 -8.54 -8.28 -0.39
C ASP A 318 -9.48 -7.91 0.78
N ALA A 319 -10.08 -6.71 0.77
CA ALA A 319 -11.01 -6.29 1.82
C ALA A 319 -12.34 -7.05 1.68
N PRO A 320 -12.83 -7.72 2.74
CA PRO A 320 -14.05 -8.55 2.68
C PRO A 320 -15.27 -7.82 2.12
N GLY A 321 -15.58 -6.62 2.64
CA GLY A 321 -16.73 -5.86 2.17
C GLY A 321 -16.60 -5.37 0.73
N VAL A 322 -15.37 -5.17 0.24
CA VAL A 322 -15.13 -4.82 -1.17
C VAL A 322 -15.25 -6.06 -2.05
N ALA A 323 -14.82 -7.22 -1.58
CA ALA A 323 -15.04 -8.49 -2.28
C ALA A 323 -16.53 -8.78 -2.45
N ASP A 324 -17.34 -8.62 -1.41
CA ASP A 324 -18.79 -8.81 -1.48
C ASP A 324 -19.44 -7.87 -2.50
N LEU A 325 -19.12 -6.57 -2.45
CA LEU A 325 -19.63 -5.58 -3.40
C LEU A 325 -19.19 -5.85 -4.84
N ARG A 326 -17.94 -6.32 -5.03
CA ARG A 326 -17.40 -6.69 -6.33
C ARG A 326 -18.16 -7.87 -6.93
N GLU A 327 -18.38 -8.92 -6.16
CA GLU A 327 -19.13 -10.10 -6.62
C GLU A 327 -20.58 -9.75 -6.93
N GLU A 328 -21.23 -8.95 -6.06
CA GLU A 328 -22.60 -8.49 -6.29
C GLU A 328 -22.72 -7.68 -7.59
N LEU A 329 -21.87 -6.67 -7.78
CA LEU A 329 -21.88 -5.84 -8.98
C LEU A 329 -21.60 -6.67 -10.24
N HIS A 330 -20.58 -7.53 -10.20
CA HIS A 330 -20.24 -8.39 -11.34
C HIS A 330 -21.41 -9.31 -11.72
N ALA A 331 -22.05 -9.95 -10.74
CA ALA A 331 -23.20 -10.81 -10.97
C ALA A 331 -24.39 -10.06 -11.57
N ARG A 332 -24.67 -8.84 -11.08
CA ARG A 332 -25.76 -7.99 -11.60
C ARG A 332 -25.52 -7.56 -13.03
N VAL A 333 -24.32 -7.09 -13.37
CA VAL A 333 -23.97 -6.70 -14.75
C VAL A 333 -24.01 -7.90 -15.69
N ARG A 334 -23.49 -9.06 -15.25
CA ARG A 334 -23.58 -10.30 -16.02
C ARG A 334 -25.03 -10.69 -16.31
N ALA A 335 -25.87 -10.71 -15.28
CA ALA A 335 -27.28 -11.08 -15.41
C ALA A 335 -28.01 -10.14 -16.39
N ALA A 336 -27.77 -8.84 -16.30
CA ALA A 336 -28.34 -7.86 -17.22
C ALA A 336 -27.86 -8.07 -18.66
N ALA A 337 -26.55 -8.29 -18.87
CA ALA A 337 -25.98 -8.55 -20.20
C ALA A 337 -26.61 -9.79 -20.86
N LEU A 338 -26.79 -10.87 -20.10
CA LEU A 338 -27.42 -12.11 -20.58
C LEU A 338 -28.93 -11.96 -20.82
N GLY A 339 -29.61 -11.19 -19.96
CA GLY A 339 -31.06 -11.02 -19.99
C GLY A 339 -31.57 -10.00 -21.03
N ALA A 340 -30.75 -9.04 -21.45
CA ALA A 340 -31.17 -7.94 -22.31
C ALA A 340 -31.51 -8.36 -23.75
N GLY A 341 -31.02 -9.51 -24.22
CA GLY A 341 -31.16 -9.93 -25.61
C GLY A 341 -30.47 -9.00 -26.63
N SER A 342 -29.57 -8.12 -26.15
CA SER A 342 -28.88 -7.13 -26.98
C SER A 342 -27.54 -7.65 -27.50
N VAL A 343 -27.35 -7.53 -28.82
CA VAL A 343 -26.05 -7.80 -29.45
C VAL A 343 -24.98 -6.85 -28.92
N ARG A 344 -25.33 -5.59 -28.62
CA ARG A 344 -24.39 -4.57 -28.15
C ARG A 344 -23.91 -4.88 -26.74
N ALA A 345 -24.82 -5.13 -25.79
CA ALA A 345 -24.47 -5.54 -24.44
C ALA A 345 -23.61 -6.81 -24.43
N LEU A 346 -24.03 -7.87 -25.11
CA LEU A 346 -23.28 -9.14 -25.11
C LEU A 346 -21.89 -8.99 -25.74
N ARG A 347 -21.74 -8.22 -26.82
CA ARG A 347 -20.42 -7.94 -27.39
C ARG A 347 -19.52 -7.14 -26.44
N ALA A 348 -20.06 -6.15 -25.75
CA ALA A 348 -19.31 -5.37 -24.78
C ALA A 348 -18.86 -6.26 -23.61
N TRP A 349 -19.75 -7.11 -23.08
CA TRP A 349 -19.45 -8.07 -22.03
C TRP A 349 -18.35 -9.06 -22.44
N THR A 350 -18.51 -9.73 -23.59
CA THR A 350 -17.56 -10.75 -24.04
C THR A 350 -16.23 -10.18 -24.53
N ALA A 351 -16.16 -8.89 -24.84
CA ALA A 351 -14.90 -8.19 -25.12
C ALA A 351 -14.14 -7.79 -23.84
N GLY A 352 -14.80 -7.78 -22.69
CA GLY A 352 -14.25 -7.33 -21.42
C GLY A 352 -14.34 -8.40 -20.32
N PRO A 353 -15.05 -8.14 -19.20
CA PRO A 353 -15.09 -9.05 -18.05
C PRO A 353 -15.66 -10.44 -18.36
N GLY A 354 -16.53 -10.55 -19.37
CA GLY A 354 -17.19 -11.77 -19.80
C GLY A 354 -16.43 -12.59 -20.84
N ARG A 355 -15.16 -12.29 -21.12
CA ARG A 355 -14.41 -12.98 -22.19
C ARG A 355 -14.33 -14.49 -21.98
N GLU A 356 -14.37 -14.95 -20.73
CA GLU A 356 -14.29 -16.36 -20.31
C GLU A 356 -15.65 -16.92 -19.89
N ASP A 357 -16.75 -16.21 -20.18
CA ASP A 357 -18.12 -16.61 -19.80
C ASP A 357 -18.78 -17.44 -20.92
N PRO A 358 -18.88 -18.77 -20.78
CA PRO A 358 -19.42 -19.63 -21.84
C PRO A 358 -20.89 -19.34 -22.13
N ASP A 359 -21.69 -18.97 -21.12
CA ASP A 359 -23.11 -18.67 -21.31
C ASP A 359 -23.31 -17.39 -22.12
N ALA A 360 -22.44 -16.39 -21.93
CA ALA A 360 -22.49 -15.16 -22.71
C ALA A 360 -22.16 -15.38 -24.19
N TRP A 361 -21.15 -16.21 -24.48
CA TRP A 361 -20.84 -16.59 -25.86
C TRP A 361 -21.95 -17.43 -26.50
N ARG A 362 -22.59 -18.31 -25.74
CA ARG A 362 -23.77 -19.08 -26.18
C ARG A 362 -24.96 -18.17 -26.49
N ALA A 363 -25.25 -17.23 -25.58
CA ALA A 363 -26.33 -16.25 -25.74
C ALA A 363 -26.08 -15.38 -26.99
N LEU A 364 -24.85 -14.86 -27.14
CA LEU A 364 -24.46 -14.07 -28.29
C LEU A 364 -24.66 -14.87 -29.58
N GLY A 365 -24.12 -16.09 -29.67
CA GLY A 365 -24.26 -16.97 -30.85
C GLY A 365 -25.69 -17.43 -31.18
N SER A 366 -26.68 -17.09 -30.35
CA SER A 366 -28.09 -17.40 -30.54
C SER A 366 -28.92 -16.20 -31.04
N LEU A 367 -28.37 -14.98 -31.03
CA LEU A 367 -29.11 -13.80 -31.46
C LEU A 367 -29.34 -13.75 -32.99
N PRO A 368 -30.55 -13.35 -33.43
CA PRO A 368 -30.93 -13.34 -34.85
C PRO A 368 -30.17 -12.28 -35.65
N ASP A 369 -29.88 -11.12 -35.05
CA ASP A 369 -29.33 -9.94 -35.74
C ASP A 369 -27.82 -10.01 -36.00
N LEU A 370 -27.17 -11.11 -35.65
CA LEU A 370 -25.75 -11.33 -35.93
C LEU A 370 -25.51 -11.78 -37.38
N SER A 371 -24.42 -11.28 -37.97
CA SER A 371 -23.91 -11.81 -39.23
C SER A 371 -23.54 -13.29 -39.10
N PRO A 372 -23.64 -14.09 -40.18
CA PRO A 372 -23.26 -15.51 -40.16
C PRO A 372 -21.82 -15.75 -39.64
N ALA A 373 -20.87 -14.89 -40.03
CA ALA A 373 -19.49 -14.96 -39.57
C ALA A 373 -19.36 -14.71 -38.07
N ALA A 374 -20.00 -13.66 -37.54
CA ALA A 374 -19.96 -13.34 -36.11
C ALA A 374 -20.65 -14.43 -35.27
N ARG A 375 -21.74 -15.01 -35.77
CA ARG A 375 -22.43 -16.14 -35.14
C ARG A 375 -21.53 -17.38 -35.06
N SER A 376 -20.87 -17.72 -36.17
CA SER A 376 -19.93 -18.85 -36.22
C SER A 376 -18.75 -18.67 -35.26
N SER A 377 -18.20 -17.44 -35.20
CA SER A 377 -17.14 -17.08 -34.28
C SER A 377 -17.58 -17.24 -32.82
N ALA A 378 -18.72 -16.66 -32.42
CA ALA A 378 -19.24 -16.76 -31.06
C ALA A 378 -19.47 -18.21 -30.61
N ARG A 379 -20.05 -19.06 -31.47
CA ARG A 379 -20.25 -20.49 -31.19
C ARG A 379 -18.94 -21.27 -31.09
N SER A 380 -17.92 -20.87 -31.86
CA SER A 380 -16.61 -21.51 -31.78
C SER A 380 -15.91 -21.18 -30.46
N VAL A 381 -15.99 -19.91 -30.01
CA VAL A 381 -15.45 -19.50 -28.71
C VAL A 381 -16.21 -20.19 -27.56
N HIS A 382 -17.55 -20.24 -27.63
CA HIS A 382 -18.36 -20.98 -26.66
C HIS A 382 -17.86 -22.42 -26.52
N ARG A 383 -17.71 -23.16 -27.63
CA ARG A 383 -17.21 -24.56 -27.60
C ARG A 383 -15.83 -24.68 -26.97
N VAL A 384 -14.89 -23.78 -27.31
CA VAL A 384 -13.53 -23.79 -26.73
C VAL A 384 -13.58 -23.56 -25.21
N LEU A 385 -14.46 -22.70 -24.73
CA LEU A 385 -14.62 -22.45 -23.29
C LEU A 385 -15.34 -23.62 -22.59
N ASP A 386 -16.37 -24.19 -23.21
CA ASP A 386 -17.08 -25.39 -22.74
C ASP A 386 -16.10 -26.56 -22.55
N ASP A 387 -15.25 -26.81 -23.55
CA ASP A 387 -14.24 -27.88 -23.54
C ASP A 387 -13.15 -27.64 -22.46
N ARG A 388 -12.81 -26.38 -22.17
CA ARG A 388 -11.82 -26.00 -21.15
C ARG A 388 -12.36 -26.08 -19.74
N LEU A 389 -13.64 -25.72 -19.54
CA LEU A 389 -14.28 -25.65 -18.23
C LEU A 389 -14.90 -26.99 -17.82
N GLY A 390 -15.08 -27.93 -18.75
CA GLY A 390 -15.34 -29.33 -18.48
C GLY A 390 -16.68 -29.58 -17.75
N ALA A 391 -17.71 -29.90 -18.53
CA ALA A 391 -18.81 -30.71 -18.03
C ALA A 391 -18.34 -32.12 -17.62
#